data_AF-A0A0H3NQZ4-F1
#
_entry.id   AF-A0A0H3NQZ4-F1
#
_cell.length_a   1.000
_cell.length_b   1.000
_cell.length_c   1.000
_cell.angle_alpha   90.00
_cell.angle_beta   90.00
_cell.angle_gamma   90.00
#
_symmetry.space_group_name_H-M   'P 1'
#
loop_
_entity.id
_entity.type
_entity.pdbx_description
1 polymer ?
#
loop_
_entity_poly.entity_id
_entity_poly.type
_entity_poly.pdbx_seq_one_letter_code
_entity_poly.pdbx_strand_id
1 'polypeptide(L)'
;MSIINTAPLAWAVAAVLLVAGGVQTYRLADAQQVVIDRQADEVASKNGQLITLALTANANNQAQARLRQQVASADQLLAQRNSQLKRLYRENETLRRWADTPLPDDIIRLRQRPALNGAADYRQWLPEGHSMPVSGGQSTN
;
A
#
# COMPACT_ATOMS: atom_id res chain seq x y z
N MET A 1 -79.00 59.45 38.88
CA MET A 1 -78.00 58.35 38.83
C MET A 1 -78.06 57.73 37.45
N SER A 2 -77.12 58.08 36.57
CA SER A 2 -77.11 57.61 35.18
C SER A 2 -76.31 56.31 35.10
N ILE A 3 -76.98 55.20 34.83
CA ILE A 3 -76.34 53.90 34.60
C ILE A 3 -75.80 53.94 33.16
N ILE A 4 -74.53 54.30 33.00
CA ILE A 4 -73.86 54.28 31.69
C ILE A 4 -73.75 52.83 31.25
N ASN A 5 -74.34 52.48 30.11
CA ASN A 5 -74.24 51.15 29.53
C ASN A 5 -72.80 50.90 29.05
N THR A 6 -72.04 50.09 29.80
CA THR A 6 -70.62 49.77 29.52
C THR A 6 -70.44 48.64 28.51
N ALA A 7 -71.53 47.98 28.09
CA ALA A 7 -71.52 46.89 27.13
C ALA A 7 -70.80 47.21 25.79
N PRO A 8 -70.98 48.37 25.12
CA PRO A 8 -70.29 48.66 23.86
C PRO A 8 -68.78 48.83 24.06
N LEU A 9 -68.33 49.35 25.20
CA LEU A 9 -66.91 49.46 25.52
C LEU A 9 -66.28 48.09 25.77
N ALA A 10 -67.00 47.18 26.44
CA ALA A 10 -66.52 45.81 26.66
C ALA A 10 -66.32 45.05 25.35
N TRP A 11 -67.24 45.17 24.39
CA TRP A 11 -67.09 44.56 23.06
C TRP A 11 -65.95 45.17 22.25
N ALA A 12 -65.74 46.48 22.33
CA ALA A 12 -64.63 47.14 21.68
C ALA A 12 -63.27 46.64 22.22
N VAL A 13 -63.14 46.50 23.55
CA VAL A 13 -61.92 45.97 24.19
C VAL A 13 -61.70 44.51 23.81
N ALA A 14 -62.76 43.69 23.79
CA ALA A 14 -62.67 42.29 23.38
C ALA A 14 -62.21 42.15 21.92
N ALA A 15 -62.72 42.96 21.01
CA ALA A 15 -62.31 42.97 19.60
C ALA A 15 -60.83 43.35 19.45
N VAL A 16 -60.37 44.37 20.17
CA VAL A 16 -58.95 44.79 20.17
C VAL A 16 -58.04 43.68 20.70
N LEU A 17 -58.43 43.00 21.78
CA LEU A 17 -57.67 41.87 22.32
C LEU A 17 -57.59 40.69 21.34
N LEU A 18 -58.66 40.40 20.61
CA LEU A 18 -58.70 39.33 19.62
C LEU A 18 -57.78 39.63 18.42
N VAL A 19 -57.81 40.87 17.93
CA VAL A 19 -56.92 41.33 16.86
C VAL A 19 -55.46 41.32 17.32
N ALA A 20 -55.18 41.86 18.52
CA ALA A 20 -53.83 41.87 19.08
C ALA A 20 -53.28 40.45 19.30
N GLY A 21 -54.10 39.54 19.81
CA GLY A 21 -53.75 38.13 20.00
C GLY A 21 -53.48 37.42 18.68
N GLY A 22 -54.34 37.63 17.68
CA GLY A 22 -54.12 37.08 16.33
C GLY A 22 -52.82 37.58 15.70
N VAL A 23 -52.53 38.88 15.79
CA VAL A 23 -51.27 39.43 15.25
C VAL A 23 -50.05 38.81 15.94
N GLN A 24 -50.08 38.60 17.26
CA GLN A 24 -48.98 37.96 17.98
C GLN A 24 -48.75 36.51 17.53
N THR A 25 -49.82 35.74 17.31
CA THR A 25 -49.69 34.34 16.86
C THR A 25 -49.18 34.24 15.42
N TYR A 26 -49.64 35.12 14.53
CA TYR A 26 -49.12 35.16 13.15
C TYR A 26 -47.63 35.50 13.11
N ARG A 27 -47.17 36.47 13.91
CA ARG A 27 -45.74 36.82 13.94
C ARG A 27 -44.88 35.71 14.52
N LEU A 28 -45.39 34.95 15.49
CA LEU A 28 -44.65 33.82 16.06
C LEU A 28 -44.55 32.66 15.08
N ALA A 29 -45.62 32.37 14.35
CA ALA A 29 -45.62 31.35 13.30
C ALA A 29 -44.62 31.68 12.18
N ASP A 30 -44.60 32.95 11.74
CA ASP A 30 -43.68 33.43 10.70
C ASP A 30 -42.22 33.38 11.19
N ALA A 31 -41.97 33.76 12.45
CA ALA A 31 -40.65 33.63 13.07
C ALA A 31 -40.18 32.18 13.19
N GLN A 32 -41.08 31.25 13.51
CA GLN A 32 -40.77 29.81 13.56
C GLN A 32 -40.42 29.25 12.18
N GLN A 33 -41.18 29.63 11.15
CA GLN A 33 -40.95 29.19 9.78
C GLN A 33 -39.54 29.59 9.30
N VAL A 34 -39.15 30.86 9.52
CA VAL A 34 -37.82 31.37 9.17
C VAL A 34 -36.69 30.62 9.89
N VAL A 35 -36.91 30.22 11.15
CA VAL A 35 -35.91 29.45 11.90
C VAL A 35 -35.78 28.03 11.37
N ILE A 36 -36.89 27.39 11.01
CA ILE A 36 -36.90 26.04 10.42
C ILE A 36 -36.19 26.05 9.06
N ASP A 37 -36.49 27.02 8.20
CA ASP A 37 -35.84 27.13 6.89
C ASP A 37 -34.33 27.36 7.03
N ARG A 38 -33.91 28.24 7.95
CA ARG A 38 -32.49 28.45 8.23
C ARG A 38 -31.78 27.20 8.74
N GLN A 39 -32.43 26.43 9.63
CA GLN A 39 -31.87 25.18 10.12
C GLN A 39 -31.79 24.13 9.01
N ALA A 40 -32.80 24.06 8.14
CA ALA A 40 -32.79 23.16 6.99
C ALA A 40 -31.66 23.48 6.01
N ASP A 41 -31.45 24.76 5.70
CA ASP A 41 -30.35 25.23 4.85
C ASP A 41 -28.98 24.95 5.48
N GLU A 42 -28.84 25.19 6.78
CA GLU A 42 -27.58 24.93 7.49
C GLU A 42 -27.26 23.43 7.53
N VAL A 43 -28.26 22.57 7.76
CA VAL A 43 -28.12 21.12 7.72
C VAL A 43 -27.79 20.64 6.30
N ALA A 44 -28.46 21.18 5.28
CA ALA A 44 -28.18 20.86 3.88
C ALA A 44 -26.73 21.24 3.49
N SER A 45 -26.28 22.43 3.90
CA SER A 45 -24.90 22.89 3.69
C SER A 45 -23.89 21.99 4.39
N LYS A 46 -24.11 21.68 5.67
CA LYS A 46 -23.23 20.76 6.43
C LYS A 46 -23.18 19.37 5.81
N ASN A 47 -24.31 18.82 5.38
CA ASN A 47 -24.34 17.53 4.68
C ASN A 47 -23.57 17.58 3.36
N GLY A 48 -23.71 18.65 2.57
CA GLY A 48 -22.91 18.85 1.36
C GLY A 48 -21.40 18.89 1.65
N GLN A 49 -20.99 19.59 2.71
CA GLN A 49 -19.60 19.65 3.16
C GLN A 49 -19.09 18.27 3.63
N LEU A 50 -19.91 17.49 4.35
CA LEU A 50 -19.54 16.14 4.77
C LEU A 50 -19.40 15.18 3.58
N ILE A 51 -20.31 15.25 2.61
CA ILE A 51 -20.24 14.41 1.39
C ILE A 51 -18.99 14.74 0.59
N THR A 52 -18.70 16.03 0.38
CA THR A 52 -17.50 16.47 -0.36
C THR A 52 -16.21 16.09 0.38
N LEU A 53 -16.17 16.24 1.70
CA LEU A 53 -15.04 15.81 2.53
C LEU A 53 -14.87 14.29 2.47
N ALA A 54 -15.94 13.51 2.60
CA ALA A 54 -15.90 12.05 2.53
C ALA A 54 -15.43 11.57 1.15
N LEU A 55 -15.89 12.20 0.06
CA LEU A 55 -15.46 11.89 -1.30
C LEU A 55 -13.96 12.17 -1.47
N THR A 56 -13.51 13.34 -1.00
CA THR A 56 -12.11 13.76 -1.09
C THR A 56 -11.21 12.86 -0.25
N ALA A 57 -11.63 12.53 0.98
CA ALA A 57 -10.92 11.63 1.88
C ALA A 57 -10.84 10.22 1.29
N ASN A 58 -11.92 9.71 0.72
CA ASN A 58 -11.93 8.40 0.05
C ASN A 58 -10.98 8.37 -1.15
N ALA A 59 -11.03 9.40 -2.01
CA ALA A 59 -10.12 9.51 -3.15
C ALA A 59 -8.65 9.59 -2.70
N ASN A 60 -8.38 10.37 -1.65
CA ASN A 60 -7.04 10.50 -1.08
C ASN A 60 -6.55 9.18 -0.47
N ASN A 61 -7.39 8.48 0.29
CA ASN A 61 -7.08 7.17 0.86
C ASN A 61 -6.75 6.13 -0.22
N GLN A 62 -7.52 6.12 -1.32
CA GLN A 62 -7.23 5.24 -2.46
C GLN A 62 -5.91 5.61 -3.14
N ALA A 63 -5.63 6.90 -3.34
CA ALA A 63 -4.37 7.36 -3.89
C ALA A 63 -3.18 6.99 -3.00
N GLN A 64 -3.30 7.19 -1.68
CA GLN A 64 -2.29 6.78 -0.71
C GLN A 64 -2.08 5.26 -0.70
N ALA A 65 -3.16 4.47 -0.77
CA ALA A 65 -3.07 3.01 -0.83
C ALA A 65 -2.31 2.55 -2.09
N ARG A 66 -2.63 3.13 -3.25
CA ARG A 66 -1.90 2.86 -4.50
C ARG A 66 -0.43 3.24 -4.40
N LEU A 67 -0.12 4.40 -3.81
CA LEU A 67 1.26 4.84 -3.63
C LEU A 67 2.04 3.87 -2.72
N ARG A 68 1.43 3.45 -1.60
CA ARG A 68 2.04 2.46 -0.69
C ARG A 68 2.28 1.13 -1.40
N GLN A 69 1.34 0.67 -2.22
CA GLN A 69 1.52 -0.55 -3.02
C GLN A 69 2.69 -0.41 -4.01
N GLN A 70 2.80 0.73 -4.69
CA GLN A 70 3.91 1.00 -5.60
C GLN A 70 5.25 1.02 -4.86
N VAL A 71 5.34 1.71 -3.72
CA VAL A 71 6.54 1.72 -2.89
C VAL A 71 6.91 0.31 -2.42
N ALA A 72 5.94 -0.45 -1.91
CA ALA A 72 6.18 -1.83 -1.49
C ALA A 72 6.68 -2.72 -2.64
N SER A 73 6.12 -2.59 -3.84
CA SER A 73 6.60 -3.32 -5.02
C SER A 73 8.00 -2.90 -5.46
N ALA A 74 8.31 -1.61 -5.37
CA ALA A 74 9.62 -1.07 -5.70
C ALA A 74 10.68 -1.54 -4.69
N ASP A 75 10.35 -1.54 -3.41
CA ASP A 75 11.20 -2.05 -2.34
C ASP A 75 11.48 -3.55 -2.49
N GLN A 76 10.45 -4.34 -2.83
CA GLN A 76 10.63 -5.76 -3.14
C GLN A 76 11.56 -5.98 -4.34
N LEU A 77 11.38 -5.19 -5.41
CA LEU A 77 12.25 -5.27 -6.59
C LEU A 77 13.69 -4.87 -6.23
N LEU A 78 13.88 -3.80 -5.45
CA LEU A 78 15.19 -3.36 -4.97
C LEU A 78 15.87 -4.43 -4.12
N ALA A 79 15.13 -5.07 -3.20
CA ALA A 79 15.64 -6.17 -2.40
C ALA A 79 16.07 -7.36 -3.27
N GLN A 80 15.28 -7.71 -4.29
CA GLN A 80 15.61 -8.76 -5.25
C GLN A 80 16.85 -8.41 -6.08
N ARG A 81 16.98 -7.16 -6.54
CA ARG A 81 18.16 -6.72 -7.29
C ARG A 81 19.42 -6.75 -6.42
N ASN A 82 19.32 -6.32 -5.17
CA ASN A 82 20.45 -6.33 -4.24
C ASN A 82 20.91 -7.77 -3.93
N SER A 83 19.97 -8.69 -3.70
CA SER A 83 20.31 -10.11 -3.48
C SER A 83 20.96 -10.75 -4.72
N GLN A 84 20.47 -10.44 -5.91
CA GLN A 84 21.08 -10.86 -7.17
C GLN A 84 22.50 -10.32 -7.34
N LEU A 85 22.72 -9.02 -7.09
CA LEU A 85 24.05 -8.42 -7.15
C LEU A 85 25.01 -9.07 -6.16
N LYS A 86 24.59 -9.29 -4.91
CA LYS A 86 25.40 -10.00 -3.89
C LYS A 86 25.74 -11.42 -4.33
N ARG A 87 24.78 -12.14 -4.94
CA ARG A 87 25.00 -13.48 -5.47
C ARG A 87 26.02 -13.46 -6.61
N LEU A 88 25.82 -12.61 -7.61
CA LEU A 88 26.73 -12.47 -8.75
C LEU A 88 28.14 -12.06 -8.29
N TYR A 89 28.26 -11.18 -7.31
CA TYR A 89 29.53 -10.79 -6.74
C TYR A 89 30.24 -11.98 -6.07
N ARG A 90 29.52 -12.77 -5.27
CA ARG A 90 30.06 -13.97 -4.62
C ARG A 90 30.48 -15.03 -5.65
N GLU A 91 29.65 -15.26 -6.67
CA GLU A 91 29.95 -16.20 -7.74
C GLU A 91 31.17 -15.74 -8.55
N ASN A 92 31.29 -14.45 -8.87
CA ASN A 92 32.45 -13.91 -9.57
C ASN A 92 33.75 -14.08 -8.76
N GLU A 93 33.72 -13.77 -7.47
CA GLU A 93 34.87 -13.97 -6.57
C GLU A 93 35.25 -15.46 -6.43
N THR A 94 34.24 -16.35 -6.44
CA THR A 94 34.46 -17.79 -6.38
C THR A 94 35.10 -18.30 -7.67
N LEU A 95 34.62 -17.84 -8.83
CA LEU A 95 35.20 -18.15 -10.13
C LEU A 95 36.63 -17.64 -10.25
N ARG A 96 36.89 -16.43 -9.76
CA ARG A 96 38.22 -15.84 -9.74
C ARG A 96 39.17 -16.66 -8.88
N ARG A 97 38.77 -17.03 -7.65
CA ARG A 97 39.55 -17.93 -6.80
C ARG A 97 39.81 -19.30 -7.42
N TRP A 98 38.82 -19.88 -8.11
CA TRP A 98 39.01 -21.15 -8.82
C TRP A 98 39.99 -21.02 -9.98
N ALA A 99 39.91 -19.93 -10.76
CA ALA A 99 40.83 -19.66 -11.86
C ALA A 99 42.27 -19.36 -11.38
N ASP A 100 42.41 -18.70 -10.23
CA ASP A 100 43.69 -18.40 -9.60
C ASP A 100 44.29 -19.61 -8.86
N THR A 101 43.50 -20.68 -8.64
CA THR A 101 43.99 -21.93 -8.05
C THR A 101 44.81 -22.67 -9.11
N PRO A 102 46.11 -22.97 -8.87
CA PRO A 102 46.94 -23.67 -9.84
C PRO A 102 46.31 -25.03 -10.16
N LEU A 103 46.18 -25.35 -11.45
CA LEU A 103 45.60 -26.61 -11.89
C LEU A 103 46.40 -27.78 -11.28
N PRO A 104 45.73 -28.80 -10.70
CA PRO A 104 46.41 -29.98 -10.19
C PRO A 104 47.26 -30.63 -11.29
N ASP A 105 48.46 -31.06 -10.92
CA ASP A 105 49.42 -31.71 -11.83
C ASP A 105 48.81 -32.91 -12.60
N ASP A 106 47.79 -33.56 -12.02
CA ASP A 106 47.05 -34.66 -12.63
C ASP A 106 46.31 -34.24 -13.92
N ILE A 107 45.77 -33.02 -13.99
CA ILE A 107 45.10 -32.49 -15.20
C ILE A 107 46.13 -32.07 -16.25
N ILE A 108 47.30 -31.60 -15.83
CA ILE A 108 48.42 -31.28 -16.73
C ILE A 108 48.94 -32.56 -17.38
N ARG A 109 49.09 -33.65 -16.60
CA ARG A 109 49.47 -34.98 -17.09
C ARG A 109 48.46 -35.59 -18.04
N LEU A 110 47.15 -35.42 -17.81
CA LEU A 110 46.11 -35.90 -18.73
C LEU A 110 46.07 -35.13 -20.06
N ARG A 111 46.39 -33.83 -20.04
CA ARG A 111 46.49 -33.00 -21.25
C ARG A 111 47.79 -33.22 -22.02
N GLN A 112 48.85 -33.69 -21.35
CA GLN A 112 50.02 -34.31 -21.97
C GLN A 112 49.67 -35.70 -22.49
N ARG A 113 48.74 -35.77 -23.46
CA ARG A 113 48.56 -36.97 -24.26
C ARG A 113 49.78 -37.12 -25.17
N PRO A 114 50.48 -38.27 -25.17
CA PRO A 114 51.42 -38.59 -26.24
C PRO A 114 50.64 -38.62 -27.57
N ALA A 115 51.27 -38.22 -28.67
CA ALA A 115 50.68 -38.39 -30.00
C ALA A 115 50.56 -39.89 -30.31
N LEU A 116 49.42 -40.48 -29.97
CA LEU A 116 49.10 -41.88 -30.28
C LEU A 116 48.78 -41.96 -31.77
N ASN A 117 49.76 -42.42 -32.55
CA ASN A 117 49.72 -42.43 -34.02
C ASN A 117 49.02 -43.67 -34.61
N GLY A 118 48.35 -44.49 -33.80
CA GLY A 118 47.64 -45.68 -34.31
C GLY A 118 46.81 -46.42 -33.26
N ALA A 119 45.81 -47.18 -33.73
CA ALA A 119 44.83 -47.89 -32.88
C ALA A 119 45.43 -49.04 -32.03
N ALA A 120 46.62 -49.53 -32.37
CA ALA A 120 47.33 -50.55 -31.59
C ALA A 120 47.92 -49.98 -30.29
N ASP A 121 48.47 -48.75 -30.33
CA ASP A 121 49.04 -48.07 -29.16
C ASP A 121 47.98 -47.71 -28.12
N TYR A 122 46.75 -47.46 -28.57
CA TYR A 122 45.61 -47.22 -27.67
C TYR A 122 45.30 -48.42 -26.77
N ARG A 123 45.49 -49.66 -27.25
CA ARG A 123 45.23 -50.88 -26.48
C ARG A 123 46.34 -51.17 -25.48
N GLN A 124 47.58 -50.75 -25.77
CA GLN A 124 48.73 -50.96 -24.91
C GLN A 124 48.89 -49.88 -23.82
N TRP A 125 48.22 -48.73 -23.96
CA TRP A 125 48.08 -47.72 -22.91
C TRP A 125 46.92 -48.02 -21.93
N LEU A 126 46.00 -48.91 -22.31
CA LEU A 126 44.89 -49.36 -21.48
C LEU A 126 45.07 -50.76 -20.80
N PRO A 127 46.24 -51.20 -20.31
CA PRO A 127 46.30 -52.29 -19.35
C PRO A 127 46.10 -51.71 -17.95
N GLU A 128 45.01 -52.13 -17.32
CA GLU A 128 44.67 -51.90 -15.92
C GLU A 128 44.56 -50.44 -15.52
N GLY A 129 43.29 -50.01 -15.37
CA GLY A 129 42.94 -48.96 -14.44
C GLY A 129 43.57 -49.23 -13.09
N HIS A 130 44.77 -48.70 -12.89
CA HIS A 130 45.37 -48.55 -11.59
C HIS A 130 44.43 -47.63 -10.84
N SER A 131 43.65 -48.25 -9.95
CA SER A 131 42.74 -47.60 -9.02
C SER A 131 43.37 -46.31 -8.51
N MET A 132 42.81 -45.18 -8.94
CA MET A 132 43.14 -43.89 -8.33
C MET A 132 42.86 -44.03 -6.84
N PRO A 133 43.80 -43.66 -5.95
CA PRO A 133 43.52 -43.66 -4.53
C PRO A 133 42.36 -42.69 -4.31
N VAL A 134 41.23 -43.20 -3.80
CA VAL A 134 40.25 -42.34 -3.15
C VAL A 134 41.00 -41.61 -2.05
N SER A 135 41.06 -40.28 -2.13
CA SER A 135 41.44 -39.45 -0.99
C SER A 135 40.34 -39.59 0.06
N GLY A 136 40.45 -40.66 0.84
CA GLY A 136 39.59 -40.97 1.97
C GLY A 136 40.19 -40.35 3.23
N GLY A 137 39.43 -39.45 3.84
CA GLY A 137 39.44 -39.25 5.28
C GLY A 137 40.54 -38.35 5.84
N GLN A 138 40.30 -37.04 5.83
CA GLN A 138 40.80 -36.18 6.89
C GLN A 138 40.00 -36.50 8.16
N SER A 139 40.50 -37.48 8.94
CA SER A 139 40.15 -37.63 10.35
C SER A 139 41.00 -36.63 11.12
N THR A 140 40.35 -35.61 11.72
CA THR A 140 40.94 -34.80 12.78
C THR A 140 39.85 -34.46 13.80
N ASN A 141 39.91 -35.16 14.94
CA ASN A 141 39.30 -34.91 16.27
C ASN A 141 37.81 -34.59 16.38
#